data_AF-A0A6G3XAI3-F1
#
_entry.id   AF-A0A6G3XAI3-F1
#
_cell.length_a   1.000
_cell.length_b   1.000
_cell.length_c   1.000
_cell.angle_alpha   90.00
_cell.angle_beta   90.00
_cell.angle_gamma   90.00
#
_symmetry.space_group_name_H-M   'P 1'
#
loop_
_entity.id
_entity.type
_entity.pdbx_description
1 polymer ?
#
loop_
_entity_poly.entity_id
_entity_poly.type
_entity_poly.pdbx_seq_one_letter_code
_entity_poly.pdbx_strand_id
1 'polypeptide(L)'
;RLLRHTGPAVVFDDYRELQRTINDPALALTPDHVLVLRNAGPQGGPGMPEYGMLPIPDYLLKQGVRDMVRISDARMSGTSYGACVLHIAP
;
A
#
# COMPACT_ATOMS: atom_id res chain seq x y z
N ARG A 1 11.59 -5.63 11.98
CA ARG A 1 12.18 -6.00 10.67
C ARG A 1 11.94 -4.92 9.61
N LEU A 2 10.69 -4.53 9.34
CA LEU A 2 10.35 -3.63 8.23
C LEU A 2 10.87 -2.17 8.32
N LEU A 3 11.37 -1.73 9.48
CA LEU A 3 12.00 -0.40 9.64
C LEU A 3 13.26 -0.21 8.78
N ARG A 4 13.90 -1.31 8.36
CA ARG A 4 14.96 -1.32 7.34
C ARG A 4 14.62 -2.44 6.37
N HIS A 5 14.16 -2.06 5.18
CA HIS A 5 13.65 -2.99 4.18
C HIS A 5 14.02 -2.53 2.77
N THR A 6 14.24 -3.47 1.87
CA THR A 6 14.46 -3.21 0.44
C THR A 6 13.80 -4.33 -0.33
N GLY A 7 13.06 -3.98 -1.37
CA GLY A 7 12.37 -4.94 -2.20
C GLY A 7 11.82 -4.31 -3.47
N PRO A 8 11.38 -5.15 -4.42
CA PRO A 8 10.74 -4.69 -5.65
C PRO A 8 9.46 -3.89 -5.35
N ALA A 9 9.27 -2.80 -6.08
CA ALA A 9 8.08 -1.97 -5.97
C ALA A 9 6.95 -2.49 -6.86
N VAL A 10 5.73 -2.57 -6.31
CA VAL A 10 4.50 -2.76 -7.09
C VAL A 10 3.69 -1.49 -6.97
N VAL A 11 3.43 -0.86 -8.11
CA VAL A 11 2.86 0.48 -8.19
C VAL A 11 1.43 0.40 -8.69
N PHE A 12 0.54 1.12 -8.00
CA PHE A 12 -0.84 1.34 -8.39
C PHE A 12 -1.04 2.84 -8.61
N ASP A 13 -1.65 3.21 -9.73
CA ASP A 13 -1.91 4.61 -10.08
C ASP A 13 -3.27 5.12 -9.60
N ASP A 14 -4.15 4.21 -9.23
CA ASP A 14 -5.50 4.49 -8.75
C ASP A 14 -5.90 3.50 -7.66
N TYR A 15 -6.63 4.01 -6.67
CA TYR A 15 -7.08 3.18 -5.55
C TYR A 15 -8.12 2.12 -6.00
N ARG A 16 -8.96 2.42 -7.00
CA ARG A 16 -9.95 1.45 -7.49
C ARG A 16 -9.31 0.36 -8.32
N GLU A 17 -8.25 0.66 -9.07
CA GLU A 17 -7.39 -0.35 -9.68
C GLU A 17 -6.80 -1.26 -8.61
N LEU A 18 -6.13 -0.69 -7.60
CA LEU A 18 -5.56 -1.45 -6.50
C LEU A 18 -6.58 -2.41 -5.88
N GLN A 19 -7.77 -1.93 -5.53
CA GLN A 19 -8.81 -2.78 -4.93
C GLN A 19 -9.23 -3.94 -5.83
N ARG A 20 -9.23 -3.75 -7.15
CA ARG A 20 -9.59 -4.80 -8.11
C ARG A 20 -8.47 -5.83 -8.31
N THR A 21 -7.21 -5.39 -8.25
CA THR A 21 -6.08 -6.22 -8.70
C THR A 21 -5.22 -6.76 -7.55
N ILE A 22 -5.28 -6.21 -6.34
CA ILE A 22 -4.36 -6.59 -5.24
C ILE A 22 -4.39 -8.09 -4.91
N ASN A 23 -5.53 -8.74 -5.14
CA ASN A 23 -5.72 -10.18 -4.90
C ASN A 23 -5.40 -11.06 -6.11
N ASP A 24 -5.03 -10.48 -7.26
CA ASP A 24 -4.66 -11.23 -8.45
C ASP A 24 -3.33 -11.98 -8.22
N PRO A 25 -3.31 -13.32 -8.25
CA PRO A 25 -2.08 -14.09 -8.12
C PRO A 25 -1.07 -13.81 -9.25
N ALA A 26 -1.50 -13.28 -10.40
CA ALA A 26 -0.62 -12.88 -11.49
C ALA A 26 0.32 -11.73 -11.12
N LEU A 27 -0.02 -10.91 -10.11
CA LEU A 27 0.90 -9.90 -9.56
C LEU A 27 2.09 -10.52 -8.82
N ALA A 28 2.00 -11.80 -8.44
CA ALA A 28 3.06 -12.55 -7.78
C ALA A 28 3.69 -11.82 -6.57
N LEU A 29 2.88 -11.10 -5.79
CA LEU A 29 3.37 -10.37 -4.62
C LEU A 29 3.91 -11.35 -3.58
N THR A 30 5.01 -10.95 -2.97
CA THR A 30 5.63 -11.64 -1.84
C THR A 30 5.69 -10.68 -0.64
N PRO A 31 5.93 -11.17 0.58
CA PRO A 31 6.05 -10.31 1.77
C PRO A 31 7.18 -9.27 1.68
N ASP A 32 8.15 -9.49 0.79
CA ASP A 32 9.29 -8.60 0.60
C ASP A 32 9.03 -7.48 -0.43
N HIS A 33 7.91 -7.52 -1.18
CA HIS A 33 7.54 -6.42 -2.06
C HIS A 33 7.15 -5.15 -1.29
N VAL A 34 7.32 -4.00 -1.94
CA VAL A 34 6.88 -2.69 -1.44
C VAL A 34 5.67 -2.25 -2.25
N LEU A 35 4.54 -2.04 -1.57
CA LEU A 35 3.32 -1.55 -2.22
C LEU A 35 3.38 -0.03 -2.32
N VAL A 36 3.13 0.52 -3.51
CA VAL A 36 3.14 1.96 -3.76
C VAL A 36 1.81 2.38 -4.38
N LEU A 37 1.13 3.34 -3.78
CA LEU A 37 -0.03 4.01 -4.35
C LEU A 37 0.36 5.45 -4.73
N ARG A 38 0.05 5.86 -5.95
CA ARG A 38 0.20 7.24 -6.43
C ARG A 38 -1.16 7.89 -6.63
N ASN A 39 -1.16 9.21 -6.80
CA ASN A 39 -2.33 10.01 -7.14
C ASN A 39 -3.43 9.96 -6.06
N ALA A 40 -3.07 9.81 -4.80
CA ALA A 40 -3.98 9.82 -3.66
C ALA A 40 -3.75 11.01 -2.70
N GLY A 41 -2.92 11.97 -3.10
CA GLY A 41 -2.69 13.23 -2.41
C GLY A 41 -3.86 14.24 -2.50
N PRO A 42 -3.64 15.51 -2.07
CA PRO A 42 -4.68 16.55 -2.06
C PRO A 42 -5.37 16.80 -3.39
N GLN A 43 -4.66 16.68 -4.52
CA GLN A 43 -5.21 16.88 -5.86
C GLN A 43 -5.63 15.57 -6.53
N GLY A 44 -4.81 14.52 -6.45
CA GLY A 44 -5.09 13.25 -7.11
C GLY A 44 -6.27 12.49 -6.49
N GLY A 45 -6.31 12.42 -5.15
CA GLY A 45 -7.36 11.73 -4.39
C GLY A 45 -8.67 12.51 -4.24
N PRO A 46 -8.73 13.75 -4.75
CA PRO A 46 -9.08 14.99 -4.02
C PRO A 46 -9.19 14.94 -2.48
N GLY A 47 -8.63 15.94 -1.80
CA GLY A 47 -8.77 16.10 -0.34
C GLY A 47 -7.92 15.12 0.49
N MET A 48 -7.01 14.38 -0.16
CA MET A 48 -6.05 13.48 0.49
C MET A 48 -6.76 12.43 1.38
N PRO A 49 -7.48 11.46 0.78
CA PRO A 49 -8.22 10.44 1.52
C PRO A 49 -7.32 9.54 2.39
N GLU A 50 -7.94 8.79 3.30
CA GLU A 50 -7.25 7.86 4.21
C GLU A 50 -6.98 6.49 3.55
N TYR A 51 -6.31 6.49 2.38
CA TYR A 51 -6.02 5.30 1.59
C TYR A 51 -4.63 4.72 1.82
N GLY A 52 -3.81 5.33 2.67
CA GLY A 52 -2.41 4.93 2.88
C GLY A 52 -2.21 3.62 3.62
N MET A 53 -3.24 3.08 4.27
CA MET A 53 -3.23 1.70 4.79
C MET A 53 -3.62 0.73 3.67
N LEU A 54 -2.72 0.55 2.69
CA LEU A 54 -2.97 -0.34 1.56
C LEU A 54 -3.26 -1.78 2.04
N PRO A 55 -4.26 -2.47 1.46
CA PRO A 55 -4.57 -3.84 1.82
C PRO A 55 -3.42 -4.79 1.44
N ILE A 56 -3.23 -5.81 2.28
CA ILE A 56 -2.33 -6.93 1.98
C ILE A 56 -3.14 -7.98 1.21
N PRO A 57 -2.60 -8.58 0.13
CA PRO A 57 -3.28 -9.63 -0.61
C PRO A 57 -3.77 -10.77 0.29
N ASP A 58 -4.98 -11.27 0.05
CA ASP A 58 -5.63 -12.30 0.87
C ASP A 58 -4.80 -13.58 0.97
N TYR A 59 -4.07 -13.94 -0.09
CA TYR A 59 -3.21 -15.12 -0.08
C TYR A 59 -1.98 -14.94 0.83
N LEU A 60 -1.43 -13.74 0.94
CA LEU A 60 -0.37 -13.43 1.90
C LEU A 60 -0.91 -13.41 3.33
N LEU A 61 -2.12 -12.88 3.53
CA LEU A 61 -2.81 -12.95 4.82
C LEU A 61 -3.03 -14.41 5.27
N LYS A 62 -3.42 -15.31 4.35
CA LYS A 62 -3.57 -16.74 4.64
C LYS A 62 -2.25 -17.42 5.00
N GLN A 63 -1.13 -16.92 4.50
CA GLN A 63 0.22 -17.38 4.84
C GLN A 63 0.77 -16.80 6.16
N GLY A 64 -0.03 -15.99 6.87
CA GLY A 64 0.35 -15.40 8.15
C GLY A 64 1.10 -14.07 8.03
N VAL A 65 1.21 -13.50 6.81
CA VAL A 65 1.71 -12.14 6.63
C VAL A 65 0.70 -11.18 7.26
N ARG A 66 1.20 -10.24 8.06
CA ARG A 66 0.37 -9.25 8.78
C ARG A 66 0.80 -7.82 8.54
N ASP A 67 1.97 -7.62 7.95
CA ASP A 67 2.50 -6.31 7.63
C ASP A 67 3.40 -6.37 6.39
N MET A 68 3.43 -5.29 5.64
CA MET A 68 4.26 -5.05 4.45
C MET A 68 4.58 -3.57 4.39
N VAL A 69 5.71 -3.21 3.78
CA VAL A 69 6.03 -1.79 3.55
C VAL A 69 5.08 -1.24 2.50
N ARG A 70 4.38 -0.16 2.87
CA ARG A 70 3.35 0.50 2.06
C ARG A 70 3.63 1.99 1.98
N ILE A 71 3.52 2.54 0.78
CA ILE A 71 4.00 3.89 0.46
C ILE A 71 2.89 4.61 -0.30
N SER A 72 2.54 5.83 0.14
CA SER A 72 1.58 6.66 -0.59
C SER A 72 1.73 8.15 -0.31
N ASP A 73 1.19 8.96 -1.22
CA ASP A 73 0.88 10.38 -1.03
C ASP A 73 -0.45 10.61 -0.27
N ALA A 74 -1.09 9.54 0.22
CA ALA A 74 -2.33 9.58 0.98
C ALA A 74 -2.09 9.74 2.50
N ARG A 75 -3.19 9.93 3.25
CA ARG A 75 -3.21 9.81 4.72
C ARG A 75 -3.61 8.40 5.13
N MET A 76 -3.63 8.13 6.43
CA MET A 76 -4.30 6.95 7.00
C MET A 76 -5.11 7.35 8.22
N SER A 77 -6.01 6.47 8.65
CA SER A 77 -6.76 6.66 9.90
C SER A 77 -5.82 6.64 11.11
N GLY A 78 -6.11 7.45 12.12
CA GLY A 78 -5.34 7.45 13.38
C GLY A 78 -5.39 6.13 14.16
N THR A 79 -6.32 5.23 13.82
CA THR A 79 -6.47 3.90 14.41
C THR A 79 -5.76 2.79 13.61
N SER A 80 -5.19 3.12 12.44
CA SER A 80 -4.47 2.19 11.57
C SER A 80 -3.08 1.83 12.11
N TYR A 81 -2.51 0.74 11.59
CA TYR A 81 -1.19 0.24 12.00
C TYR A 81 -0.39 -0.36 10.84
N GLY A 82 0.89 -0.59 11.11
CA GLY A 82 1.86 -1.27 10.25
C GLY A 82 2.86 -0.32 9.58
N ALA A 83 3.73 -0.88 8.74
CA ALA A 83 4.84 -0.18 8.11
C ALA A 83 4.40 0.71 6.93
N CYS A 84 3.71 1.82 7.23
CA CYS A 84 3.22 2.77 6.25
C CYS A 84 4.08 4.05 6.20
N VAL A 85 4.51 4.45 5.01
CA VAL A 85 5.06 5.78 4.71
C VAL A 85 3.98 6.59 4.00
N LEU A 86 3.65 7.73 4.59
CA LEU A 86 2.47 8.54 4.24
C LEU A 86 2.88 9.98 3.96
N HIS A 87 1.93 10.76 3.43
CA HIS A 87 2.11 12.19 3.17
C HIS A 87 3.35 12.49 2.32
N ILE A 88 3.68 11.57 1.41
CA ILE A 88 4.77 11.79 0.47
C ILE A 88 4.40 12.96 -0.42
N ALA A 89 5.33 13.91 -0.48
CA ALA A 89 5.20 15.14 -1.24
C ALA A 89 6.22 15.15 -2.39
N PRO A 90 5.99 15.94 -3.46
CA PRO A 90 5.05 17.07 -3.56
C PRO A 90 3.56 16.69 -3.50
#